data_AF-A0A8B6EGQ0-F1
#
_entry.id   AF-A0A8B6EGQ0-F1
#
_cell.length_a   1.000
_cell.length_b   1.000
_cell.length_c   1.000
_cell.angle_alpha   90.00
_cell.angle_beta   90.00
_cell.angle_gamma   90.00
#
_symmetry.space_group_name_H-M   'P 1'
#
loop_
_entity.id
_entity.type
_entity.pdbx_description
1 polymer ?
#
loop_
_entity_poly.entity_id
_entity_poly.type
_entity_poly.pdbx_seq_one_letter_code
_entity_poly.pdbx_strand_id
1 'polypeptide(L)'
;MTYTSVVAVSAPDPLVYDSPTQIVRAVTEIWTCIMAFCTLLSEINQIRKHKKEYLHDPFNYIDLPSSVLILSAIPLRVLRLNEQWPVLSVAFLLWVLRVFKYAAILRQTGAYAQILWRVMRHDFIQFTVVFLVMLLAFSGAFMLSLKGEHSMELNSETSSFWEILFLGLKILIEAERIIEYSELRPMSCIIMVMFLFTCCVVLLNILIAQLSDTYQNVQQDAQRGLEVNRAWIVARVELNSLYLGKNHRTSHYKESEAIIDVKEVLERWETPPLNEMNKHIQDIYESLDSHKMNLLTVRNRLARQESTLGKIQEQLELLIQLQKGGGNQRDSSLSKILHDNDEDVQPLNKNSLENNNS
;
A
#
# COMPACT_ATOMS: atom_id res chain seq x y z
N MET A 1 -21.75 -19.71 -7.19
CA MET A 1 -20.56 -20.33 -6.57
C MET A 1 -20.68 -20.43 -5.07
N THR A 2 -20.87 -19.31 -4.35
CA THR A 2 -21.04 -19.31 -2.89
C THR A 2 -22.20 -20.21 -2.45
N TYR A 3 -23.41 -19.98 -2.98
CA TYR A 3 -24.59 -20.77 -2.66
C TYR A 3 -24.40 -22.27 -2.94
N THR A 4 -23.91 -22.60 -4.14
CA THR A 4 -23.56 -23.95 -4.54
C THR A 4 -22.63 -24.65 -3.55
N SER A 5 -21.53 -23.99 -3.16
CA SER A 5 -20.50 -24.58 -2.30
C SER A 5 -21.04 -24.81 -0.89
N VAL A 6 -21.79 -23.86 -0.34
CA VAL A 6 -22.41 -23.98 0.99
C VAL A 6 -23.42 -25.12 1.04
N VAL A 7 -24.30 -25.20 0.04
CA VAL A 7 -25.34 -26.27 -0.01
C VAL A 7 -24.73 -27.62 -0.37
N ALA A 8 -23.61 -27.66 -1.11
CA ALA A 8 -22.90 -28.90 -1.41
C ALA A 8 -22.29 -29.54 -0.16
N VAL A 9 -21.70 -28.75 0.74
CA VAL A 9 -21.12 -29.25 2.00
C VAL A 9 -22.16 -29.92 2.90
N SER A 10 -23.39 -29.40 2.91
CA SER A 10 -24.47 -29.95 3.73
C SER A 10 -25.15 -31.19 3.14
N ALA A 11 -24.76 -31.64 1.94
CA ALA A 11 -25.36 -32.79 1.26
C ALA A 11 -24.51 -34.06 1.45
N PRO A 12 -25.09 -35.18 1.90
CA PRO A 12 -24.36 -36.43 2.09
C PRO A 12 -23.87 -37.02 0.75
N ASP A 13 -24.66 -36.86 -0.32
CA ASP A 13 -24.25 -37.17 -1.68
C ASP A 13 -24.39 -35.94 -2.58
N PRO A 14 -23.30 -35.46 -3.20
CA PRO A 14 -23.32 -34.27 -4.02
C PRO A 14 -23.99 -34.51 -5.38
N LEU A 15 -24.34 -35.75 -5.74
CA LEU A 15 -25.00 -36.10 -7.01
C LEU A 15 -26.53 -36.21 -6.90
N VAL A 16 -27.10 -36.14 -5.69
CA VAL A 16 -28.54 -36.28 -5.46
C VAL A 16 -29.19 -34.90 -5.37
N TYR A 17 -30.30 -34.69 -6.09
CA TYR A 17 -30.96 -33.39 -6.26
C TYR A 17 -32.47 -33.42 -5.94
N ASP A 18 -32.85 -34.02 -4.81
CA ASP A 18 -34.26 -34.31 -4.52
C ASP A 18 -35.00 -33.19 -3.76
N SER A 19 -34.28 -32.39 -2.97
CA SER A 19 -34.87 -31.29 -2.20
C SER A 19 -34.97 -30.00 -3.02
N PRO A 20 -35.96 -29.11 -2.77
CA PRO A 20 -36.05 -27.80 -3.42
C PRO A 20 -34.76 -26.97 -3.29
N THR A 21 -34.03 -27.08 -2.17
CA THR A 21 -32.71 -26.43 -2.01
C THR A 21 -31.66 -27.00 -2.97
N GLN A 22 -31.75 -28.29 -3.27
CA GLN A 22 -30.85 -28.96 -4.20
C GLN A 22 -31.19 -28.65 -5.66
N ILE A 23 -32.46 -28.43 -5.99
CA ILE A 23 -32.85 -27.97 -7.34
C ILE A 23 -32.26 -26.58 -7.61
N VAL A 24 -32.33 -25.66 -6.63
CA VAL A 24 -31.67 -24.35 -6.73
C VAL A 24 -30.15 -24.50 -6.83
N ARG A 25 -29.56 -25.45 -6.10
CA ARG A 25 -28.13 -25.80 -6.26
C ARG A 25 -27.81 -26.23 -7.70
N ALA A 26 -28.60 -27.09 -8.32
CA ALA A 26 -28.38 -27.54 -9.69
C ALA A 26 -28.42 -26.39 -10.70
N VAL A 27 -29.41 -25.50 -10.61
CA VAL A 27 -29.52 -24.31 -11.48
C VAL A 27 -28.32 -23.39 -11.31
N THR A 28 -27.91 -23.14 -10.06
CA THR A 28 -26.75 -22.29 -9.77
C THR A 28 -25.42 -22.94 -10.20
N GLU A 29 -25.30 -24.27 -10.10
CA GLU A 29 -24.16 -25.03 -10.64
C GLU A 29 -24.05 -24.87 -12.15
N ILE A 30 -25.14 -25.11 -12.89
CA ILE A 30 -25.18 -24.97 -14.35
C ILE A 30 -24.79 -23.54 -14.75
N TRP A 31 -25.40 -22.53 -14.10
CA TRP A 31 -25.06 -21.13 -14.33
C TRP A 31 -23.57 -20.85 -14.13
N THR A 32 -23.00 -21.35 -13.03
CA THR A 32 -21.57 -21.13 -12.74
C THR A 32 -20.65 -21.83 -13.72
N CYS A 33 -21.03 -23.02 -14.20
CA CYS A 33 -20.29 -23.75 -15.22
C CYS A 33 -20.30 -23.00 -16.56
N ILE A 34 -21.46 -22.48 -16.96
CA ILE A 34 -21.60 -21.66 -18.17
C ILE A 34 -20.71 -20.41 -18.07
N MET A 35 -20.75 -19.69 -16.95
CA MET A 35 -19.91 -18.51 -16.74
C MET A 35 -18.42 -18.84 -16.71
N ALA A 36 -18.03 -19.95 -16.08
CA ALA A 36 -16.64 -20.42 -16.07
C ALA A 36 -16.15 -20.82 -17.47
N PHE A 37 -17.01 -21.42 -18.28
CA PHE A 37 -16.70 -21.78 -19.66
C PHE A 37 -16.57 -20.53 -20.56
N CYS A 38 -17.51 -19.59 -20.48
CA CYS A 38 -17.44 -18.32 -21.21
C CYS A 38 -16.18 -17.52 -20.85
N THR A 39 -15.83 -17.44 -19.56
CA THR A 39 -14.59 -16.79 -19.12
C THR A 39 -13.36 -17.51 -19.66
N LEU A 40 -13.30 -18.85 -19.61
CA LEU A 40 -12.19 -19.62 -20.18
C LEU A 40 -12.02 -19.34 -21.69
N LEU A 41 -13.11 -19.31 -22.46
CA LEU A 41 -13.05 -18.97 -23.89
C LEU A 41 -12.52 -17.55 -24.11
N SER A 42 -12.95 -16.59 -23.28
CA SER A 42 -12.45 -15.21 -23.36
C SER A 42 -10.96 -15.11 -23.04
N GLU A 43 -10.48 -15.88 -22.06
CA GLU A 43 -9.05 -15.93 -21.70
C GLU A 43 -8.23 -16.62 -22.80
N ILE A 44 -8.70 -17.72 -23.37
CA ILE A 44 -8.04 -18.38 -24.51
C ILE A 44 -7.95 -17.44 -25.70
N ASN A 45 -9.00 -16.67 -25.97
CA ASN A 45 -8.99 -15.68 -27.05
C ASN A 45 -7.98 -14.55 -26.79
N GLN A 46 -7.88 -14.07 -25.55
CA GLN A 46 -6.88 -13.08 -25.14
C GLN A 46 -5.45 -13.63 -25.25
N ILE A 47 -5.21 -14.88 -24.84
CA ILE A 47 -3.91 -15.57 -24.99
C ILE A 47 -3.53 -15.66 -26.46
N ARG A 48 -4.47 -16.01 -27.35
CA ARG A 48 -4.22 -16.09 -28.80
C ARG A 48 -3.84 -14.73 -29.39
N LYS A 49 -4.49 -13.65 -28.96
CA LYS A 49 -4.28 -12.29 -29.47
C LYS A 49 -3.00 -11.64 -28.96
N HIS A 50 -2.71 -11.74 -27.66
CA HIS A 50 -1.61 -11.00 -27.01
C HIS A 50 -0.38 -11.87 -26.67
N LYS A 51 -0.48 -13.20 -26.77
CA LYS A 51 0.62 -14.17 -26.58
C LYS A 51 1.53 -13.85 -25.38
N LYS A 52 2.73 -13.33 -25.63
CA LYS A 52 3.75 -13.06 -24.59
C LYS A 52 3.35 -11.92 -23.66
N GLU A 53 2.61 -10.94 -24.15
CA GLU A 53 2.15 -9.79 -23.36
C GLU A 53 1.10 -10.21 -22.33
N TYR A 54 0.37 -11.30 -22.60
CA TYR A 54 -0.56 -11.90 -21.64
C TYR A 54 0.14 -12.45 -20.39
N LEU A 55 1.35 -13.03 -20.55
CA LEU A 55 2.10 -13.64 -19.45
C LEU A 55 2.75 -12.62 -18.50
N HIS A 56 2.74 -11.34 -18.86
CA HIS A 56 3.32 -10.28 -18.02
C HIS A 56 2.32 -9.71 -17.01
N ASP A 57 1.01 -9.91 -17.24
CA ASP A 57 -0.04 -9.41 -16.34
C ASP A 57 -0.25 -10.39 -15.17
N PRO A 58 -0.03 -9.96 -13.91
CA PRO A 58 -0.17 -10.82 -12.74
C PRO A 58 -1.59 -11.35 -12.54
N PHE A 59 -2.62 -10.61 -12.95
CA PHE A 59 -4.02 -11.03 -12.74
C PHE A 59 -4.40 -12.23 -13.61
N ASN A 60 -3.73 -12.41 -14.75
CA ASN A 60 -3.96 -13.54 -15.64
C ASN A 60 -3.56 -14.88 -15.01
N TYR A 61 -2.58 -14.87 -14.09
CA TYR A 61 -2.19 -16.05 -13.32
C TYR A 61 -3.24 -16.46 -12.28
N ILE A 62 -4.20 -15.60 -11.94
CA ILE A 62 -5.36 -15.94 -11.09
C ILE A 62 -6.55 -16.33 -11.96
N ASP A 63 -6.76 -15.61 -13.05
CA ASP A 63 -7.92 -15.76 -13.92
C ASP A 63 -7.94 -17.10 -14.69
N LEU A 64 -6.82 -17.50 -15.29
CA LEU A 64 -6.78 -18.73 -16.06
C LEU A 64 -6.93 -19.98 -15.17
N PRO A 65 -6.15 -20.14 -14.08
CA PRO A 65 -6.26 -21.34 -13.23
C PRO A 65 -7.61 -21.42 -12.52
N SER A 66 -8.21 -20.30 -12.10
CA SER A 66 -9.53 -20.33 -11.45
C SER A 66 -10.63 -20.86 -12.37
N SER A 67 -10.68 -20.44 -13.65
CA SER A 67 -11.64 -20.99 -14.61
C SER A 67 -11.40 -22.48 -14.90
N VAL A 68 -10.13 -22.90 -15.00
CA VAL A 68 -9.76 -24.31 -15.24
C VAL A 68 -10.14 -25.18 -14.05
N LEU A 69 -9.82 -24.76 -12.82
CA LEU A 69 -10.10 -25.54 -11.61
C LEU A 69 -11.60 -25.71 -11.37
N ILE A 70 -12.40 -24.67 -11.63
CA ILE A 70 -13.87 -24.77 -11.57
C ILE A 70 -14.39 -25.83 -12.55
N LEU A 71 -13.91 -25.82 -13.80
CA LEU A 71 -14.33 -26.80 -14.79
C LEU A 71 -13.83 -28.20 -14.45
N SER A 72 -12.65 -28.33 -13.82
CA SER A 72 -12.09 -29.60 -13.37
C SER A 72 -12.85 -30.23 -12.19
N ALA A 73 -13.61 -29.44 -11.44
CA ALA A 73 -14.45 -29.96 -10.35
C ALA A 73 -15.59 -30.86 -10.87
N ILE A 74 -16.06 -30.65 -12.10
CA ILE A 74 -17.13 -31.44 -12.73
C ILE A 74 -16.69 -32.89 -12.99
N PRO A 75 -15.60 -33.18 -13.73
CA PRO A 75 -15.16 -34.56 -13.95
C PRO A 75 -14.77 -35.24 -12.64
N LEU A 76 -14.17 -34.53 -11.68
CA LEU A 76 -13.87 -35.09 -10.35
C LEU A 76 -15.13 -35.56 -9.61
N ARG A 77 -16.22 -34.79 -9.72
CA ARG A 77 -17.52 -35.13 -9.12
C ARG A 77 -18.21 -36.31 -9.82
N VAL A 78 -18.07 -36.41 -11.14
CA VAL A 78 -18.56 -37.57 -11.93
C VAL A 78 -17.79 -38.84 -11.56
N LEU A 79 -16.47 -38.73 -11.36
CA LEU A 79 -15.59 -39.83 -10.96
C LEU A 79 -15.69 -40.19 -9.46
N ARG A 80 -16.52 -39.47 -8.69
CA ARG A 80 -16.72 -39.64 -7.24
C ARG A 80 -15.41 -39.66 -6.45
N LEU A 81 -14.45 -38.84 -6.87
CA LEU A 81 -13.16 -38.70 -6.18
C LEU A 81 -13.31 -37.74 -5.00
N ASN A 82 -12.80 -38.14 -3.83
CA ASN A 82 -12.79 -37.30 -2.62
C ASN A 82 -11.96 -36.01 -2.80
N GLU A 83 -11.02 -36.01 -3.75
CA GLU A 83 -10.20 -34.86 -4.13
C GLU A 83 -11.01 -33.68 -4.71
N GLN A 84 -12.32 -33.84 -4.96
CA GLN A 84 -13.18 -32.74 -5.42
C GLN A 84 -13.25 -31.58 -4.42
N TRP A 85 -13.21 -31.86 -3.12
CA TRP A 85 -13.37 -30.85 -2.07
C TRP A 85 -12.18 -29.89 -1.95
N PRO A 86 -10.91 -30.36 -1.88
CA PRO A 86 -9.77 -29.45 -1.88
C PRO A 86 -9.65 -28.67 -3.20
N VAL A 87 -9.92 -29.31 -4.34
CA VAL A 87 -9.93 -28.62 -5.64
C VAL A 87 -10.98 -27.52 -5.69
N LEU A 88 -12.20 -27.80 -5.22
CA LEU A 88 -13.28 -26.81 -5.16
C LEU A 88 -12.95 -25.67 -4.17
N SER A 89 -12.29 -25.96 -3.05
CA SER A 89 -11.85 -24.94 -2.08
C SER A 89 -10.86 -23.95 -2.71
N VAL A 90 -9.83 -24.46 -3.40
CA VAL A 90 -8.86 -23.61 -4.09
C VAL A 90 -9.51 -22.86 -5.25
N ALA A 91 -10.38 -23.52 -6.02
CA ALA A 91 -11.14 -22.90 -7.09
C ALA A 91 -12.01 -21.74 -6.58
N PHE A 92 -12.70 -21.94 -5.45
CA PHE A 92 -13.53 -20.93 -4.80
C PHE A 92 -12.69 -19.74 -4.31
N LEU A 93 -11.56 -20.00 -3.65
CA LEU A 93 -10.65 -18.96 -3.18
C LEU A 93 -10.14 -18.11 -4.33
N LEU A 94 -9.63 -18.74 -5.39
CA LEU A 94 -9.13 -18.01 -6.55
C LEU A 94 -10.25 -17.24 -7.25
N TRP A 95 -11.47 -17.79 -7.33
CA TRP A 95 -12.62 -17.10 -7.88
C TRP A 95 -13.00 -15.84 -7.10
N VAL A 96 -12.96 -15.89 -5.76
CA VAL A 96 -13.19 -14.71 -4.91
C VAL A 96 -12.06 -13.69 -5.09
N LEU A 97 -10.80 -14.14 -5.22
CA LEU A 97 -9.68 -13.25 -5.48
C LEU A 97 -9.81 -12.48 -6.80
N ARG A 98 -10.51 -13.01 -7.81
CA ARG A 98 -10.80 -12.28 -9.06
C ARG A 98 -11.53 -10.96 -8.82
N VAL A 99 -12.27 -10.81 -7.71
CA VAL A 99 -12.92 -9.55 -7.35
C VAL A 99 -11.89 -8.42 -7.21
N PHE A 100 -10.67 -8.71 -6.76
CA PHE A 100 -9.60 -7.71 -6.66
C PHE A 100 -9.20 -7.10 -8.01
N LYS A 101 -9.29 -7.86 -9.12
CA LYS A 101 -9.05 -7.34 -10.48
C LYS A 101 -10.04 -6.23 -10.82
N TYR A 102 -11.31 -6.40 -10.46
CA TYR A 102 -12.34 -5.38 -10.68
C TYR A 102 -12.26 -4.24 -9.66
N ALA A 103 -11.83 -4.54 -8.43
CA ALA A 103 -11.57 -3.55 -7.40
C ALA A 103 -10.47 -2.55 -7.83
N ALA A 104 -9.48 -3.01 -8.60
CA ALA A 104 -8.41 -2.17 -9.16
C ALA A 104 -8.91 -1.05 -10.10
N ILE A 105 -10.13 -1.19 -10.64
CA ILE A 105 -10.73 -0.24 -11.61
C ILE A 105 -11.44 0.93 -10.90
N LEU A 106 -11.96 0.69 -9.69
CA LEU A 106 -12.70 1.68 -8.90
C LEU A 106 -11.78 2.81 -8.41
N ARG A 107 -12.30 4.05 -8.32
CA ARG A 107 -11.46 5.24 -8.06
C ARG A 107 -10.87 5.22 -6.66
N GLN A 108 -11.68 4.83 -5.70
CA GLN A 108 -11.29 4.79 -4.30
C GLN A 108 -10.51 3.52 -4.00
N THR A 109 -10.96 2.36 -4.47
CA THR A 109 -10.33 1.05 -4.18
C THR A 109 -9.09 0.75 -5.03
N GLY A 110 -8.99 1.33 -6.23
CA GLY A 110 -7.93 1.02 -7.18
C GLY A 110 -6.54 1.51 -6.74
N ALA A 111 -6.46 2.71 -6.17
CA ALA A 111 -5.20 3.22 -5.60
C ALA A 111 -4.73 2.32 -4.45
N TYR A 112 -5.62 1.91 -3.54
CA TYR A 112 -5.29 0.99 -2.45
C TYR A 112 -4.84 -0.39 -2.96
N ALA A 113 -5.49 -0.93 -3.99
CA ALA A 113 -5.08 -2.19 -4.60
C ALA A 113 -3.69 -2.10 -5.24
N GLN A 114 -3.36 -0.99 -5.89
CA GLN A 114 -2.02 -0.75 -6.45
C GLN A 114 -0.95 -0.62 -5.37
N ILE A 115 -1.25 0.10 -4.28
CA ILE A 115 -0.35 0.20 -3.12
C ILE A 115 -0.11 -1.20 -2.53
N LEU A 116 -1.18 -1.94 -2.24
CA LEU A 116 -1.12 -3.29 -1.68
C LEU A 116 -0.29 -4.22 -2.57
N TRP A 117 -0.50 -4.18 -3.90
CA TRP A 117 0.27 -4.99 -4.84
C TRP A 117 1.76 -4.67 -4.81
N ARG A 118 2.12 -3.38 -4.84
CA ARG A 118 3.52 -2.96 -4.85
C ARG A 118 4.22 -3.31 -3.54
N VAL A 119 3.57 -3.04 -2.41
CA VAL A 119 4.04 -3.39 -1.06
C VAL A 119 4.19 -4.90 -0.92
N MET A 120 3.18 -5.69 -1.32
CA MET A 120 3.23 -7.15 -1.25
C MET A 120 4.33 -7.72 -2.14
N ARG A 121 4.57 -7.18 -3.34
CA ARG A 121 5.60 -7.73 -4.23
C ARG A 121 7.02 -7.47 -3.73
N HIS A 122 7.30 -6.27 -3.23
CA HIS A 122 8.66 -5.88 -2.88
C HIS A 122 9.01 -6.21 -1.43
N ASP A 123 8.20 -5.75 -0.49
CA ASP A 123 8.54 -5.80 0.94
C ASP A 123 8.25 -7.16 1.53
N PHE A 124 7.14 -7.79 1.13
CA PHE A 124 6.76 -9.10 1.66
C PHE A 124 7.77 -10.19 1.27
N ILE A 125 8.36 -10.12 0.08
CA ILE A 125 9.39 -11.09 -0.34
C ILE A 125 10.66 -10.93 0.51
N GLN A 126 11.12 -9.68 0.71
CA GLN A 126 12.29 -9.41 1.55
C GLN A 126 12.06 -9.85 3.00
N PHE A 127 10.90 -9.52 3.55
CA PHE A 127 10.46 -9.98 4.86
C PHE A 127 10.42 -11.51 4.95
N THR A 128 9.84 -12.18 3.95
CA THR A 128 9.72 -13.65 3.91
C THR A 128 11.09 -14.32 3.94
N VAL A 129 12.10 -13.75 3.27
CA VAL A 129 13.47 -14.30 3.29
C VAL A 129 14.07 -14.22 4.70
N VAL A 130 13.99 -13.07 5.37
CA VAL A 130 14.49 -12.90 6.74
C VAL A 130 13.73 -13.81 7.71
N PHE A 131 12.40 -13.87 7.55
CA PHE A 131 11.54 -14.74 8.34
C PHE A 131 11.90 -16.22 8.18
N LEU A 132 12.11 -16.69 6.95
CA LEU A 132 12.45 -18.10 6.68
C LEU A 132 13.80 -18.48 7.31
N VAL A 133 14.80 -17.61 7.23
CA VAL A 133 16.12 -17.85 7.86
C VAL A 133 15.98 -17.98 9.37
N MET A 134 15.22 -17.09 10.01
CA MET A 134 14.95 -17.14 11.45
C MET A 134 14.16 -18.39 11.85
N LEU A 135 13.14 -18.76 11.07
CA LEU A 135 12.33 -19.94 11.30
C LEU A 135 13.16 -21.22 11.19
N LEU A 136 14.02 -21.35 10.17
CA LEU A 136 14.92 -22.49 10.01
C LEU A 136 15.93 -22.61 11.16
N ALA A 137 16.53 -21.49 11.58
CA ALA A 137 17.46 -21.46 12.71
C ALA A 137 16.78 -21.92 14.01
N PHE A 138 15.55 -21.46 14.24
CA PHE A 138 14.75 -21.87 15.38
C PHE A 138 14.36 -23.34 15.33
N SER A 139 13.80 -23.81 14.23
CA SER A 139 13.40 -25.23 14.09
C SER A 139 14.59 -26.16 14.28
N GLY A 140 15.79 -25.76 13.83
CA GLY A 140 17.04 -26.46 14.12
C GLY A 140 17.37 -26.49 15.61
N ALA A 141 17.42 -25.31 16.26
CA ALA A 141 17.73 -25.22 17.69
C ALA A 141 16.72 -25.97 18.57
N PHE A 142 15.43 -25.88 18.25
CA PHE A 142 14.36 -26.57 18.96
C PHE A 142 14.45 -28.09 18.78
N MET A 143 14.74 -28.58 17.57
CA MET A 143 14.97 -30.01 17.34
C MET A 143 16.16 -30.54 18.16
N LEU A 144 17.28 -29.79 18.20
CA LEU A 144 18.44 -30.18 19.00
C LEU A 144 18.11 -30.23 20.50
N SER A 145 17.33 -29.28 21.00
CA SER A 145 16.86 -29.25 22.39
C SER A 145 15.99 -30.46 22.72
N LEU A 146 14.99 -30.76 21.89
CA LEU A 146 14.11 -31.91 22.08
C LEU A 146 14.86 -33.25 22.05
N LYS A 147 15.86 -33.37 21.17
CA LYS A 147 16.72 -34.54 21.10
C LYS A 147 17.58 -34.71 22.35
N GLY A 148 18.14 -33.62 22.88
CA GLY A 148 18.89 -33.64 24.14
C GLY A 148 18.04 -34.09 25.33
N GLU A 149 16.75 -33.78 25.31
CA GLU A 149 15.82 -34.08 26.40
C GLU A 149 15.11 -35.45 26.27
N HIS A 150 15.38 -36.22 25.20
CA HIS A 150 14.68 -37.46 24.82
C HIS A 150 13.14 -37.27 24.69
N SER A 151 12.70 -36.04 24.48
CA SER A 151 11.28 -35.67 24.40
C SER A 151 10.69 -35.85 22.99
N MET A 152 11.49 -36.30 22.01
CA MET A 152 11.02 -36.54 20.64
C MET A 152 10.06 -37.71 20.50
N GLU A 153 10.09 -38.67 21.43
CA GLU A 153 9.20 -39.84 21.40
C GLU A 153 7.83 -39.57 22.05
N LEU A 154 7.69 -38.46 22.78
CA LEU A 154 6.47 -38.16 23.54
C LEU A 154 5.35 -37.60 22.64
N ASN A 155 5.71 -36.84 21.61
CA ASN A 155 4.75 -36.10 20.79
C ASN A 155 4.92 -36.42 19.30
N SER A 156 3.86 -36.93 18.67
CA SER A 156 3.87 -37.26 17.23
C SER A 156 4.10 -36.05 16.34
N GLU A 157 3.79 -34.83 16.81
CA GLU A 157 3.98 -33.58 16.05
C GLU A 157 5.42 -33.02 16.10
N THR A 158 6.33 -33.66 16.83
CA THR A 158 7.74 -33.24 16.91
C THR A 158 8.71 -34.30 16.37
N SER A 159 8.20 -35.28 15.62
CA SER A 159 8.98 -36.42 15.14
C SER A 159 9.95 -36.04 14.01
N SER A 160 9.55 -35.06 13.19
CA SER A 160 10.29 -34.64 12.01
C SER A 160 10.63 -33.15 12.02
N PHE A 161 11.76 -32.77 11.40
CA PHE A 161 12.15 -31.37 11.25
C PHE A 161 11.06 -30.52 10.56
N TRP A 162 10.40 -31.07 9.54
CA TRP A 162 9.32 -30.40 8.82
C TRP A 162 8.09 -30.16 9.68
N GLU A 163 7.75 -31.10 10.57
CA GLU A 163 6.63 -30.94 11.50
C GLU A 163 6.93 -29.82 12.50
N ILE A 164 8.16 -29.77 13.04
CA ILE A 164 8.63 -28.68 13.90
C ILE A 164 8.62 -27.32 13.16
N LEU A 165 8.98 -27.29 11.88
CA LEU A 165 8.92 -26.08 11.05
C LEU A 165 7.48 -25.59 10.87
N PHE A 166 6.57 -26.49 10.48
CA PHE A 166 5.16 -26.14 10.30
C PHE A 166 4.49 -25.78 11.62
N LEU A 167 4.87 -26.43 12.72
CA LEU A 167 4.45 -26.08 14.06
C LEU A 167 4.90 -24.66 14.42
N GLY A 168 6.17 -24.31 14.19
CA GLY A 168 6.68 -22.96 14.42
C GLY A 168 5.95 -21.89 13.59
N LEU A 169 5.62 -22.20 12.34
CA LEU A 169 4.81 -21.34 11.48
C LEU A 169 3.37 -21.20 12.01
N LYS A 170 2.74 -22.31 12.42
CA LYS A 170 1.38 -22.35 12.94
C LYS A 170 1.26 -21.54 14.24
N ILE A 171 2.22 -21.68 15.16
CA ILE A 171 2.29 -20.89 16.40
C ILE A 171 2.32 -19.39 16.10
N LEU A 172 3.09 -18.96 15.09
CA LEU A 172 3.21 -17.55 14.76
C LEU A 172 1.94 -16.97 14.10
N ILE A 173 1.24 -17.76 13.27
CA ILE A 173 0.03 -17.33 12.57
C ILE A 173 -1.20 -17.36 13.47
N GLU A 174 -1.40 -18.46 14.20
CA GLU A 174 -2.62 -18.70 14.98
C GLU A 174 -2.57 -18.01 16.35
N ALA A 175 -1.38 -17.60 16.82
CA ALA A 175 -1.14 -17.03 18.14
C ALA A 175 -1.70 -17.88 19.30
N GLU A 176 -2.00 -19.15 19.03
CA GLU A 176 -2.55 -20.12 19.97
C GLU A 176 -1.51 -21.18 20.35
N ARG A 177 -1.65 -21.73 21.55
CA ARG A 177 -0.67 -22.65 22.15
C ARG A 177 -1.02 -24.07 21.72
N ILE A 178 -0.21 -24.64 20.85
CA ILE A 178 -0.45 -25.99 20.34
C ILE A 178 0.16 -27.07 21.25
N ILE A 179 1.18 -26.72 22.05
CA ILE A 179 1.78 -27.62 23.02
C ILE A 179 1.49 -27.11 24.43
N GLU A 180 0.91 -27.97 25.27
CA GLU A 180 0.84 -27.70 26.70
C GLU A 180 2.24 -27.62 27.29
N TYR A 181 2.59 -26.46 27.88
CA TYR A 181 3.91 -26.23 28.49
C TYR A 181 4.25 -27.21 29.62
N SER A 182 3.28 -27.98 30.12
CA SER A 182 3.46 -29.03 31.13
C SER A 182 4.29 -30.21 30.63
N GLU A 183 4.27 -30.49 29.33
CA GLU A 183 4.94 -31.65 28.72
C GLU A 183 6.37 -31.33 28.23
N LEU A 184 6.69 -30.04 28.10
CA LEU A 184 7.98 -29.57 27.63
C LEU A 184 8.96 -29.37 28.78
N ARG A 185 10.15 -29.93 28.64
CA ARG A 185 11.25 -29.77 29.60
C ARG A 185 11.85 -28.35 29.46
N PRO A 186 12.44 -27.77 30.54
CA PRO A 186 12.76 -26.34 30.61
C PRO A 186 13.61 -25.76 29.48
N MET A 187 14.57 -26.50 28.90
CA MET A 187 15.43 -25.90 27.86
C MET A 187 14.64 -25.64 26.57
N SER A 188 13.81 -26.60 26.17
CA SER A 188 12.94 -26.45 25.00
C SER A 188 11.90 -25.33 25.22
N CYS A 189 11.37 -25.20 26.44
CA CYS A 189 10.47 -24.12 26.82
C CYS A 189 11.14 -22.74 26.73
N ILE A 190 12.37 -22.59 27.25
CA ILE A 190 13.12 -21.32 27.19
C ILE A 190 13.41 -20.93 25.74
N ILE A 191 13.85 -21.87 24.90
CA ILE A 191 14.14 -21.63 23.48
C ILE A 191 12.87 -21.18 22.74
N MET A 192 11.74 -21.83 23.03
CA MET A 192 10.45 -21.47 22.44
C MET A 192 9.98 -20.07 22.84
N VAL A 193 10.10 -19.70 24.12
CA VAL A 193 9.74 -18.36 24.60
C VAL A 193 10.65 -17.29 24.01
N MET A 194 11.97 -17.53 23.97
CA MET A 194 12.94 -16.59 23.38
C MET A 194 12.70 -16.40 21.88
N PHE A 195 12.34 -17.47 21.17
CA PHE A 195 11.97 -17.39 19.76
C PHE A 195 10.70 -16.58 19.54
N LEU A 196 9.63 -16.88 20.29
CA LEU A 196 8.37 -16.13 20.18
C LEU A 196 8.57 -14.66 20.51
N PHE A 197 9.34 -14.35 21.55
CA PHE A 197 9.70 -12.98 21.90
C PHE A 197 10.47 -12.30 20.76
N THR A 198 11.50 -12.95 20.21
CA THR A 198 12.31 -12.38 19.13
C THR A 198 11.49 -12.20 17.86
N CYS A 199 10.66 -13.16 17.48
CA CYS A 199 9.79 -13.07 16.31
C CYS A 199 8.73 -11.98 16.47
N CYS A 200 7.99 -11.98 17.58
CA CYS A 200 6.93 -10.99 17.81
C CYS A 200 7.47 -9.56 17.98
N VAL A 201 8.66 -9.38 18.56
CA VAL A 201 9.24 -8.04 18.75
C VAL A 201 10.02 -7.60 17.52
N VAL A 202 10.98 -8.40 17.05
CA VAL A 202 11.91 -7.97 16.00
C VAL A 202 11.25 -8.04 14.63
N LEU A 203 10.62 -9.16 14.27
CA LEU A 203 10.04 -9.32 12.93
C LEU A 203 8.83 -8.41 12.72
N LEU A 204 7.98 -8.26 13.74
CA LEU A 204 6.81 -7.38 13.64
C LEU A 204 7.23 -5.91 13.53
N ASN A 205 8.22 -5.46 14.31
CA ASN A 205 8.70 -4.08 14.25
C ASN A 205 9.38 -3.75 12.91
N ILE A 206 10.18 -4.67 12.37
CA ILE A 206 10.79 -4.51 11.05
C ILE A 206 9.71 -4.49 9.96
N LEU A 207 8.74 -5.40 10.01
CA LEU A 207 7.66 -5.47 9.03
C LEU A 207 6.84 -4.18 9.04
N ILE A 208 6.42 -3.69 10.21
CA ILE A 208 5.64 -2.45 10.32
C ILE A 208 6.45 -1.25 9.81
N ALA A 209 7.74 -1.18 10.15
CA ALA A 209 8.61 -0.10 9.68
C ALA A 209 8.74 -0.08 8.14
N GLN A 210 8.98 -1.25 7.54
CA GLN A 210 9.08 -1.38 6.08
C GLN A 210 7.75 -1.05 5.39
N LEU A 211 6.63 -1.60 5.89
CA LEU A 211 5.31 -1.32 5.34
C LEU A 211 4.95 0.16 5.45
N SER A 212 5.31 0.82 6.56
CA SER A 212 5.02 2.24 6.78
C SER A 212 5.79 3.14 5.81
N ASP A 213 7.09 2.89 5.63
CA ASP A 213 7.93 3.68 4.72
C ASP A 213 7.48 3.50 3.26
N THR A 214 7.35 2.25 2.81
CA THR A 214 6.88 1.97 1.45
C THR A 214 5.45 2.47 1.22
N TYR A 215 4.55 2.36 2.20
CA TYR A 215 3.19 2.86 2.06
C TYR A 215 3.17 4.37 1.77
N GLN A 216 3.94 5.17 2.52
CA GLN A 216 4.00 6.62 2.30
C GLN A 216 4.56 6.98 0.92
N ASN A 217 5.63 6.30 0.50
CA ASN A 217 6.26 6.51 -0.80
C ASN A 217 5.33 6.10 -1.96
N VAL A 218 4.63 4.97 -1.83
CA VAL A 218 3.79 4.43 -2.90
C VAL A 218 2.43 5.11 -2.96
N GLN A 219 1.89 5.63 -1.86
CA GLN A 219 0.59 6.29 -1.85
C GLN A 219 0.53 7.51 -2.77
N GLN A 220 1.60 8.31 -2.81
CA GLN A 220 1.68 9.50 -3.66
C GLN A 220 1.72 9.11 -5.16
N ASP A 221 2.47 8.06 -5.49
CA ASP A 221 2.59 7.55 -6.85
C ASP A 221 1.34 6.79 -7.33
N ALA A 222 0.65 6.08 -6.43
CA ALA A 222 -0.48 5.23 -6.77
C ALA A 222 -1.68 6.01 -7.28
N GLN A 223 -1.90 7.24 -6.80
CA GLN A 223 -2.99 8.08 -7.34
C GLN A 223 -2.75 8.43 -8.80
N ARG A 224 -1.51 8.77 -9.16
CA ARG A 224 -1.10 9.05 -10.55
C ARG A 224 -1.15 7.77 -11.40
N GLY A 225 -0.63 6.67 -10.88
CA GLY A 225 -0.67 5.36 -11.55
C GLY A 225 -2.09 4.84 -11.80
N LEU A 226 -3.04 5.18 -10.93
CA LEU A 226 -4.45 4.86 -11.12
C LEU A 226 -5.06 5.61 -12.31
N GLU A 227 -4.76 6.90 -12.48
CA GLU A 227 -5.27 7.69 -13.60
C GLU A 227 -4.74 7.19 -14.94
N VAL A 228 -3.44 6.85 -15.01
CA VAL A 228 -2.82 6.22 -16.18
C VAL A 228 -3.46 4.86 -16.48
N ASN A 229 -3.62 4.01 -15.46
CA ASN A 229 -4.25 2.70 -15.63
C ASN A 229 -5.71 2.80 -16.11
N ARG A 230 -6.45 3.81 -15.65
CA ARG A 230 -7.82 4.07 -16.11
C ARG A 230 -7.86 4.50 -17.56
N ALA A 231 -7.02 5.46 -17.95
CA ALA A 231 -6.91 5.89 -19.33
C ALA A 231 -6.58 4.71 -20.26
N TRP A 232 -5.70 3.81 -19.79
CA TRP A 232 -5.37 2.59 -20.51
C TRP A 232 -6.53 1.60 -20.63
N ILE A 233 -7.26 1.31 -19.55
CA ILE A 233 -8.44 0.44 -19.60
C ILE A 233 -9.47 1.01 -20.57
N VAL A 234 -9.73 2.32 -20.51
CA VAL A 234 -10.67 3.00 -21.41
C VAL A 234 -10.22 2.87 -22.87
N ALA A 235 -8.96 3.17 -23.18
CA ALA A 235 -8.43 3.05 -24.54
C ALA A 235 -8.50 1.61 -25.05
N ARG A 236 -8.16 0.62 -24.21
CA ARG A 236 -8.26 -0.79 -24.55
C ARG A 236 -9.69 -1.23 -24.81
N VAL A 237 -10.64 -0.79 -23.98
CA VAL A 237 -12.08 -1.09 -24.17
C VAL A 237 -12.58 -0.44 -25.46
N GLU A 238 -12.22 0.81 -25.75
CA GLU A 238 -12.63 1.49 -26.98
C GLU A 238 -12.08 0.79 -28.24
N LEU A 239 -10.81 0.39 -28.25
CA LEU A 239 -10.18 -0.27 -29.40
C LEU A 239 -10.58 -1.74 -29.58
N ASN A 240 -10.90 -2.45 -28.49
CA ASN A 240 -11.17 -3.90 -28.52
C ASN A 240 -12.66 -4.25 -28.41
N SER A 241 -13.54 -3.28 -28.14
CA SER A 241 -14.97 -3.54 -28.05
C SER A 241 -15.60 -3.72 -29.43
N LEU A 242 -16.34 -4.82 -29.58
CA LEU A 242 -17.19 -5.09 -30.75
C LEU A 242 -18.54 -4.34 -30.69
N TYR A 243 -18.96 -3.86 -29.51
CA TYR A 243 -20.33 -3.39 -29.25
C TYR A 243 -20.44 -1.97 -28.65
N LEU A 244 -19.38 -1.42 -28.05
CA LEU A 244 -19.36 -0.05 -27.54
C LEU A 244 -18.68 0.87 -28.55
N GLY A 245 -19.32 2.00 -28.82
CA GLY A 245 -19.04 2.93 -29.92
C GLY A 245 -17.55 3.17 -30.18
N LYS A 246 -17.12 2.80 -31.40
CA LYS A 246 -15.90 3.30 -32.00
C LYS A 246 -15.96 4.83 -32.03
N ASN A 247 -14.83 5.51 -31.82
CA ASN A 247 -14.63 6.93 -32.11
C ASN A 247 -15.27 7.93 -31.14
N HIS A 248 -15.57 7.56 -29.89
CA HIS A 248 -16.05 8.55 -28.91
C HIS A 248 -14.95 9.56 -28.52
N ARG A 249 -13.68 9.15 -28.57
CA ARG A 249 -12.55 10.03 -28.29
C ARG A 249 -12.32 11.09 -29.37
N THR A 250 -12.56 10.77 -30.64
CA THR A 250 -12.50 11.74 -31.75
C THR A 250 -13.69 12.71 -31.76
N SER A 251 -14.79 12.40 -31.07
CA SER A 251 -16.02 13.21 -31.07
C SER A 251 -15.97 14.40 -30.09
N HIS A 252 -15.20 14.31 -29.00
CA HIS A 252 -15.23 15.29 -27.90
C HIS A 252 -13.90 16.00 -27.64
N TYR A 253 -12.78 15.53 -28.21
CA TYR A 253 -11.45 16.13 -28.03
C TYR A 253 -11.00 16.83 -29.32
N LYS A 254 -10.61 18.11 -29.21
CA LYS A 254 -10.17 18.96 -30.35
C LYS A 254 -8.83 18.51 -30.96
N GLU A 255 -7.96 17.91 -30.16
CA GLU A 255 -6.73 17.25 -30.62
C GLU A 255 -6.92 15.74 -30.44
N SER A 256 -7.16 15.04 -31.55
CA SER A 256 -7.22 13.59 -31.55
C SER A 256 -6.07 13.05 -32.38
N GLU A 257 -5.06 12.51 -31.71
CA GLU A 257 -4.02 11.73 -32.36
C GLU A 257 -4.60 10.35 -32.68
N ALA A 258 -4.42 9.89 -33.92
CA ALA A 258 -4.87 8.57 -34.36
C ALA A 258 -4.03 7.50 -33.67
N ILE A 259 -4.50 7.01 -32.54
CA ILE A 259 -3.81 5.98 -31.76
C ILE A 259 -4.15 4.64 -32.38
N ILE A 260 -3.21 4.14 -33.18
CA ILE A 260 -3.29 2.84 -33.84
C ILE A 260 -2.79 1.74 -32.89
N ASP A 261 -1.78 2.06 -32.07
CA ASP A 261 -1.21 1.15 -31.07
C ASP A 261 -1.28 1.76 -29.66
N VAL A 262 -2.00 1.08 -28.76
CA VAL A 262 -2.11 1.45 -27.34
C VAL A 262 -0.73 1.41 -26.67
N LYS A 263 0.18 0.56 -27.17
CA LYS A 263 1.50 0.35 -26.58
C LYS A 263 2.44 1.54 -26.79
N GLU A 264 2.39 2.17 -27.97
CA GLU A 264 3.19 3.36 -28.28
C GLU A 264 2.80 4.57 -27.41
N VAL A 265 1.49 4.72 -27.16
CA VAL A 265 0.96 5.73 -26.25
C VAL A 265 1.36 5.43 -24.82
N LEU A 266 1.32 4.15 -24.42
CA LEU A 266 1.76 3.72 -23.11
C LEU A 266 3.24 4.03 -22.89
N GLU A 267 4.10 3.70 -23.86
CA GLU A 267 5.53 3.99 -23.79
C GLU A 267 5.76 5.52 -23.71
N ARG A 268 4.99 6.32 -24.45
CA ARG A 268 5.03 7.79 -24.36
C ARG A 268 4.52 8.35 -23.01
N TRP A 269 3.64 7.63 -22.33
CA TRP A 269 3.05 8.03 -21.04
C TRP A 269 3.83 7.47 -19.84
N GLU A 270 4.54 6.35 -20.02
CA GLU A 270 5.44 5.69 -19.05
C GLU A 270 6.88 6.20 -19.17
N THR A 271 7.28 6.77 -20.32
CA THR A 271 8.56 7.47 -20.45
C THR A 271 8.63 8.65 -19.48
N PRO A 272 9.83 9.17 -19.20
CA PRO A 272 10.05 10.05 -18.07
C PRO A 272 9.54 11.50 -18.17
N PRO A 273 8.85 12.03 -19.22
CA PRO A 273 8.44 13.44 -19.14
C PRO A 273 7.43 13.72 -18.04
N LEU A 274 6.59 12.76 -17.60
CA LEU A 274 5.68 13.02 -16.49
C LEU A 274 6.38 13.04 -15.13
N ASN A 275 7.42 12.22 -14.93
CA ASN A 275 8.16 12.22 -13.68
C ASN A 275 9.16 13.39 -13.61
N GLU A 276 9.81 13.73 -14.72
CA GLU A 276 10.65 14.93 -14.83
C GLU A 276 9.83 16.21 -14.77
N MET A 277 8.66 16.28 -15.43
CA MET A 277 7.77 17.43 -15.32
C MET A 277 7.18 17.55 -13.92
N ASN A 278 6.85 16.45 -13.25
CA ASN A 278 6.44 16.48 -11.85
C ASN A 278 7.58 16.92 -10.93
N LYS A 279 8.81 16.46 -11.16
CA LYS A 279 10.00 16.94 -10.43
C LYS A 279 10.20 18.43 -10.64
N HIS A 280 10.12 18.90 -11.88
CA HIS A 280 10.18 20.33 -12.19
C HIS A 280 9.04 21.12 -11.55
N ILE A 281 7.82 20.58 -11.52
CA ILE A 281 6.68 21.22 -10.85
C ILE A 281 6.92 21.27 -9.33
N GLN A 282 7.44 20.19 -8.73
CA GLN A 282 7.80 20.13 -7.32
C GLN A 282 8.89 21.16 -6.98
N ASP A 283 9.96 21.21 -7.78
CA ASP A 283 11.05 22.18 -7.67
C ASP A 283 10.53 23.63 -7.82
N ILE A 284 9.54 23.85 -8.70
CA ILE A 284 8.87 25.15 -8.85
C ILE A 284 8.07 25.50 -7.59
N TYR A 285 7.34 24.55 -7.00
CA TYR A 285 6.60 24.78 -5.76
C TYR A 285 7.53 25.11 -4.59
N GLU A 286 8.61 24.35 -4.42
CA GLU A 286 9.61 24.61 -3.37
C GLU A 286 10.31 25.96 -3.58
N SER A 287 10.66 26.29 -4.82
CA SER A 287 11.23 27.59 -5.19
C SER A 287 10.26 28.74 -4.89
N LEU A 288 8.97 28.57 -5.19
CA LEU A 288 7.93 29.56 -4.92
C LEU A 288 7.74 29.79 -3.42
N ASP A 289 7.77 28.72 -2.62
CA ASP A 289 7.61 28.83 -1.17
C ASP A 289 8.84 29.46 -0.52
N SER A 290 10.04 29.13 -1.00
CA SER A 290 11.28 29.84 -0.66
C SER A 290 11.21 31.33 -1.00
N HIS A 291 10.71 31.68 -2.20
CA HIS A 291 10.55 33.07 -2.61
C HIS A 291 9.55 33.83 -1.73
N LYS A 292 8.45 33.18 -1.35
CA LYS A 292 7.46 33.72 -0.40
C LYS A 292 8.09 34.00 0.97
N MET A 293 8.91 33.08 1.49
CA MET A 293 9.62 33.27 2.76
C MET A 293 10.66 34.41 2.69
N ASN A 294 11.35 34.55 1.56
CA ASN A 294 12.26 35.66 1.31
C ASN A 294 11.51 37.01 1.25
N LEU A 295 10.36 37.06 0.57
CA LEU A 295 9.50 38.24 0.52
C LEU A 295 8.99 38.66 1.90
N LEU A 296 8.59 37.69 2.74
CA LEU A 296 8.22 37.96 4.13
C LEU A 296 9.39 38.55 4.93
N THR A 297 10.59 38.03 4.72
CA THR A 297 11.81 38.53 5.37
C THR A 297 12.12 39.97 4.93
N VAL A 298 12.03 40.27 3.64
CA VAL A 298 12.23 41.62 3.08
C VAL A 298 11.18 42.59 3.63
N ARG A 299 9.90 42.17 3.66
CA ARG A 299 8.81 42.97 4.24
C ARG A 299 9.08 43.31 5.71
N ASN A 300 9.52 42.33 6.51
CA ASN A 300 9.87 42.55 7.90
C ASN A 300 11.05 43.53 8.07
N ARG A 301 12.04 43.48 7.17
CA ARG A 301 13.16 44.44 7.17
C ARG A 301 12.70 45.86 6.81
N LEU A 302 11.82 46.00 5.81
CA LEU A 302 11.21 47.27 5.43
C LEU A 302 10.41 47.89 6.57
N ALA A 303 9.57 47.10 7.25
CA ALA A 303 8.81 47.56 8.41
C ALA A 303 9.72 48.06 9.55
N ARG A 304 10.87 47.41 9.77
CA ARG A 304 11.89 47.88 10.72
C ARG A 304 12.52 49.20 10.27
N GLN A 305 12.86 49.34 8.99
CA GLN A 305 13.42 50.57 8.45
C GLN A 305 12.44 51.74 8.57
N GLU A 306 11.17 51.52 8.27
CA GLU A 306 10.11 52.52 8.41
C GLU A 306 9.96 52.99 9.87
N SER A 307 10.00 52.05 10.83
CA SER A 307 10.01 52.38 12.26
C SER A 307 11.25 53.20 12.66
N THR A 308 12.44 52.83 12.18
CA THR A 308 13.66 53.59 12.48
C THR A 308 13.64 54.99 11.86
N LEU A 309 13.11 55.15 10.64
CA LEU A 309 12.95 56.45 10.00
C LEU A 309 11.95 57.32 10.78
N GLY A 310 10.86 56.74 11.27
CA GLY A 310 9.92 57.42 12.16
C GLY A 310 10.60 57.94 13.43
N LYS A 311 11.41 57.09 14.09
CA LYS A 311 12.19 57.50 15.28
C LYS A 311 13.19 58.62 14.95
N ILE A 312 13.89 58.56 13.81
CA ILE A 312 14.82 59.60 13.38
C ILE A 312 14.09 60.92 13.12
N GLN A 313 12.92 60.87 12.48
CA GLN A 313 12.11 62.05 12.22
C GLN A 313 11.65 62.71 13.54
N GLU A 314 11.21 61.91 14.51
CA GLU A 314 10.81 62.37 15.84
C GLU A 314 12.00 63.00 16.61
N GLN A 315 13.19 62.39 16.55
CA GLN A 315 14.40 62.96 17.11
C GLN A 315 14.81 64.28 16.44
N LEU A 316 14.67 64.38 15.12
CA LEU A 316 14.99 65.60 14.38
C LEU A 316 14.01 66.73 14.73
N GLU A 317 12.71 66.43 14.89
CA GLU A 317 11.72 67.39 15.37
C GLU A 317 12.03 67.88 16.78
N LEU A 318 12.45 66.98 17.69
CA LEU A 318 12.91 67.36 19.04
C LEU A 318 14.15 68.26 19.00
N LEU A 319 15.13 67.97 18.13
CA LEU A 319 16.31 68.82 17.95
C LEU A 319 15.95 70.20 17.38
N ILE A 320 15.02 70.27 16.43
CA ILE A 320 14.52 71.54 15.89
C ILE A 320 13.79 72.35 16.96
N GLN A 321 13.02 71.71 17.84
CA GLN A 321 12.40 72.37 19.00
C GLN A 321 13.45 72.89 19.99
N LEU A 322 14.50 72.11 20.27
CA LEU A 322 15.62 72.52 21.13
C LEU A 322 16.47 73.65 20.53
N GLN A 323 16.53 73.77 19.21
CA GLN A 323 17.21 74.87 18.53
C GLN A 323 16.38 76.16 18.58
N LYS A 324 15.04 76.07 18.57
CA LYS A 324 14.12 77.21 18.70
C LYS A 324 13.92 77.67 20.16
N GLY A 325 14.13 76.80 21.14
CA GLY A 325 14.09 77.11 22.57
C GLY A 325 15.43 77.64 23.09
N GLY A 326 15.50 78.91 23.47
CA GLY A 326 16.70 79.53 24.03
C GLY A 326 17.10 78.97 25.40
N GLY A 327 18.39 78.62 25.54
CA GLY A 327 19.18 78.64 26.79
C GLY A 327 18.83 77.64 27.89
N ASN A 328 17.62 77.68 28.45
CA ASN A 328 17.29 77.03 29.73
C ASN A 328 16.70 75.61 29.62
N GLN A 329 16.43 75.12 28.40
CA GLN A 329 15.77 73.82 28.16
C GLN A 329 16.71 72.74 27.61
N ARG A 330 17.99 73.09 27.39
CA ARG A 330 19.02 72.20 26.83
C ARG A 330 19.48 71.13 27.83
N ASP A 331 19.63 71.48 29.11
CA ASP A 331 20.21 70.57 30.10
C ASP A 331 19.24 69.48 30.58
N SER A 332 17.92 69.76 30.58
CA SER A 332 16.89 68.78 30.96
C SER A 332 16.59 67.75 29.85
N SER A 333 16.86 68.10 28.59
CA SER A 333 16.54 67.24 27.44
C SER A 333 17.72 66.34 27.03
N LEU A 334 18.97 66.77 27.29
CA LEU A 334 20.18 65.96 27.09
C LEU A 334 20.25 64.76 28.05
N SER A 335 19.72 64.88 29.27
CA SER A 335 19.68 63.76 30.23
C SER A 335 18.71 62.65 29.81
N LYS A 336 17.62 62.99 29.10
CA LYS A 336 16.67 62.01 28.54
C LYS A 336 17.26 61.21 27.37
N ILE A 337 18.05 61.87 26.50
CA ILE A 337 18.67 61.22 25.33
C ILE A 337 19.76 60.22 25.74
N LEU A 338 20.49 60.48 26.83
CA LEU A 338 21.50 59.56 27.35
C LEU A 338 20.89 58.35 28.07
N HIS A 339 19.70 58.50 28.67
CA HIS A 339 19.07 57.41 29.44
C HIS A 339 18.35 56.38 28.55
N ASP A 340 17.84 56.77 27.37
CA ASP A 340 17.17 55.86 26.43
C ASP A 340 18.15 55.03 25.56
N ASN A 341 19.42 55.45 25.44
CA ASN A 341 20.43 54.69 24.68
C ASN A 341 20.98 53.47 25.43
N ASP A 342 20.86 53.42 26.76
CA ASP A 342 21.37 52.31 27.59
C ASP A 342 20.36 51.15 27.78
N GLU A 343 19.08 51.33 27.47
CA GLU A 343 18.07 50.25 27.61
C GLU A 343 17.96 49.30 26.39
N ASP A 344 18.54 49.64 25.24
CA ASP A 344 18.39 48.87 23.99
C ASP A 344 19.43 47.72 23.81
N VAL A 345 20.22 47.38 24.85
CA VAL A 345 21.07 46.18 24.88
C VAL A 345 20.49 45.13 25.84
N GLN A 346 19.29 44.63 25.52
CA GLN A 346 18.83 43.33 26.02
C GLN A 346 18.48 42.40 24.85
N PRO A 347 18.99 41.15 24.82
CA PRO A 347 18.66 40.20 23.78
C PRO A 347 17.22 39.71 23.99
N LEU A 348 16.29 40.19 23.17
CA LEU A 348 14.90 39.74 23.19
C LEU A 348 14.75 38.34 22.59
N ASN A 349 14.82 37.37 23.50
CA ASN A 349 13.94 36.21 23.71
C ASN A 349 13.59 35.29 22.51
N LYS A 350 13.84 34.00 22.73
CA LYS A 350 13.87 32.86 21.81
C LYS A 350 12.50 32.23 21.49
N ASN A 351 11.38 32.91 21.71
CA ASN A 351 10.05 32.27 21.80
C ASN A 351 9.08 32.56 20.64
N SER A 352 9.54 32.57 19.38
CA SER A 352 8.65 32.73 18.22
C SER A 352 8.83 31.69 17.11
N LEU A 353 9.39 30.51 17.43
CA LEU A 353 9.50 29.39 16.50
C LEU A 353 8.56 28.19 16.79
N GLU A 354 7.72 28.26 17.82
CA GLU A 354 6.69 27.25 18.09
C GLU A 354 5.30 27.88 17.94
N ASN A 355 4.81 27.98 16.70
CA ASN A 355 3.37 27.99 16.37
C ASN A 355 3.24 28.15 14.85
N ASN A 356 3.54 27.08 14.11
CA ASN A 356 3.04 26.85 12.74
C ASN A 356 3.32 25.41 12.28
N ASN A 357 3.00 24.44 13.13
CA ASN A 357 2.83 23.04 12.73
C ASN A 357 1.66 22.45 13.52
N SER A 358 0.46 22.67 13.00
CA SER A 358 -0.73 21.84 13.24
C SER A 358 -1.54 21.79 11.97
#